data_AF-A0A2G2B3M4-F1
#
_entry.id   AF-A0A2G2B3M4-F1
#
_cell.length_a   1.000
_cell.length_b   1.000
_cell.length_c   1.000
_cell.angle_alpha   90.00
_cell.angle_beta   90.00
_cell.angle_gamma   90.00
#
_symmetry.space_group_name_H-M   'P 1'
#
loop_
_entity.id
_entity.type
_entity.pdbx_description
1 polymer ?
#
loop_
_entity_poly.entity_id
_entity_poly.type
_entity_poly.pdbx_seq_one_letter_code
_entity_poly.pdbx_strand_id
1 'polypeptide(L)' 'GLTEALALKNKAVTEGYGVMVGCMVGSSLAMAPAVLVAQGVEFVDLDGPLLLAQDRDNALKYDDAGVYPPSVALWG' A
#
# COMPACT_ATOMS: atom_id res chain seq x y z
N GLY A 1 -6.48 -7.22 -7.02
CA GLY A 1 -5.00 -7.39 -7.06
C GLY A 1 -4.36 -6.21 -7.75
N LEU A 2 -3.03 -6.13 -7.80
CA LEU A 2 -2.28 -4.94 -8.26
C LEU A 2 -2.73 -4.41 -9.64
N THR A 3 -2.84 -5.28 -10.65
CA THR A 3 -3.20 -4.89 -12.03
C THR A 3 -4.52 -4.12 -12.08
N GLU A 4 -5.58 -4.67 -11.48
CA GLU A 4 -6.90 -4.02 -11.44
C GLU A 4 -6.93 -2.79 -10.54
N ALA A 5 -6.15 -2.77 -9.46
CA ALA A 5 -6.06 -1.61 -8.58
C ALA A 5 -5.48 -0.38 -9.31
N LEU A 6 -4.47 -0.58 -10.16
CA LEU A 6 -3.91 0.47 -11.01
C LEU A 6 -4.92 0.94 -12.08
N ALA A 7 -5.60 0.00 -12.74
CA ALA A 7 -6.62 0.32 -13.73
C ALA A 7 -7.78 1.13 -13.11
N LEU A 8 -8.27 0.70 -11.94
CA LEU A 8 -9.33 1.37 -11.21
C LEU A 8 -8.92 2.76 -10.72
N LYS A 9 -7.71 2.90 -10.15
CA LYS A 9 -7.16 4.21 -9.76
C LYS A 9 -7.16 5.18 -10.93
N ASN A 10 -6.60 4.76 -12.07
CA ASN A 10 -6.49 5.62 -13.24
C ASN A 10 -7.87 6.04 -13.76
N LYS A 11 -8.84 5.13 -13.76
CA LYS A 11 -10.22 5.44 -14.14
C LYS A 11 -10.86 6.43 -13.17
N ALA A 12 -10.72 6.23 -11.87
CA ALA A 12 -11.26 7.12 -10.84
C ALA A 12 -10.70 8.55 -10.98
N VAL A 13 -9.38 8.69 -11.16
CA VAL A 13 -8.73 9.98 -11.41
C VAL A 13 -9.22 10.62 -12.71
N THR A 14 -9.38 9.85 -13.78
CA THR A 14 -9.90 10.35 -15.06
C THR A 14 -11.34 10.85 -14.94
N GLU A 15 -12.15 10.23 -14.09
CA GLU A 15 -13.54 10.63 -13.81
C GLU A 15 -13.62 11.79 -12.78
N GLY A 16 -12.48 12.28 -12.28
CA GLY A 16 -12.42 13.41 -11.36
C GLY A 16 -12.71 13.06 -9.90
N TYR A 17 -12.65 11.78 -9.52
CA TYR A 17 -12.75 11.38 -8.12
C TYR A 17 -11.43 11.58 -7.38
N GLY A 18 -11.54 11.94 -6.11
CA GLY A 18 -10.46 11.75 -5.17
C GLY A 18 -10.27 10.26 -4.85
N VAL A 19 -9.01 9.85 -4.71
CA VAL A 19 -8.66 8.44 -4.49
C VAL A 19 -8.04 8.27 -3.11
N MET A 20 -8.51 7.24 -2.41
CA MET A 20 -7.88 6.69 -1.21
C MET A 20 -7.43 5.25 -1.49
N VAL A 21 -6.24 4.89 -1.04
CA VAL A 21 -5.74 3.50 -1.08
C VAL A 21 -5.65 2.99 0.34
N GLY A 22 -6.53 2.05 0.68
CA GLY A 22 -6.59 1.42 1.99
C GLY A 22 -6.08 -0.03 1.99
N CYS A 23 -6.17 -0.65 3.16
CA CYS A 23 -5.84 -2.06 3.36
C CYS A 23 -6.84 -2.80 4.26
N MET A 24 -6.71 -4.12 4.29
CA MET A 24 -7.25 -4.94 5.38
C MET A 24 -6.11 -5.18 6.37
N VAL A 25 -6.45 -5.60 7.60
CA VAL A 25 -5.43 -6.08 8.56
C VAL A 25 -4.69 -7.27 7.93
N GLY A 26 -3.40 -7.09 7.66
CA GLY A 26 -2.57 -8.03 6.93
C GLY A 26 -1.10 -7.66 6.96
N SER A 27 -0.23 -8.62 6.64
CA SER A 27 1.22 -8.47 6.71
C SER A 27 1.79 -7.50 5.68
N SER A 28 3.05 -7.07 5.87
CA SER A 28 3.79 -6.22 4.92
C SER A 28 3.78 -6.72 3.48
N LEU A 29 3.69 -8.04 3.27
CA LEU A 29 3.61 -8.64 1.93
C LEU A 29 2.38 -8.16 1.13
N ALA A 30 1.24 -7.96 1.79
CA ALA A 30 0.04 -7.46 1.12
C ALA A 30 0.11 -5.94 0.87
N MET A 31 0.79 -5.21 1.76
CA MET A 31 0.98 -3.76 1.63
C MET A 31 2.01 -3.41 0.55
N ALA A 32 3.02 -4.26 0.32
CA ALA A 32 4.11 -4.00 -0.62
C ALA A 32 3.65 -3.56 -2.03
N PRO A 33 2.75 -4.27 -2.73
CA PRO A 33 2.21 -3.79 -4.00
C PRO A 33 1.28 -2.58 -3.83
N ALA A 34 0.61 -2.42 -2.69
CA ALA A 34 -0.30 -1.30 -2.43
C ALA A 34 0.45 0.04 -2.32
N VAL A 35 1.72 0.04 -1.86
CA VAL A 35 2.59 1.23 -1.87
C VAL A 35 2.73 1.83 -3.28
N LEU A 36 2.71 1.00 -4.32
CA LEU A 36 2.75 1.47 -5.71
C LEU A 36 1.41 2.08 -6.16
N VAL A 37 0.29 1.49 -5.74
CA VAL A 37 -1.04 2.02 -6.05
C VAL A 37 -1.24 3.37 -5.38
N ALA A 38 -0.79 3.50 -4.13
CA ALA A 38 -0.89 4.69 -3.28
C ALA A 38 -0.10 5.91 -3.79
N GLN A 39 0.72 5.79 -4.83
CA GLN A 39 1.41 6.94 -5.39
C GLN A 39 0.44 7.93 -6.04
N GLY A 40 0.51 9.19 -5.61
CA GLY A 40 -0.29 10.30 -6.16
C GLY A 40 -1.78 10.26 -5.79
N VAL A 41 -2.16 9.54 -4.74
CA VAL A 41 -3.52 9.54 -4.21
C VAL A 41 -3.64 10.53 -3.04
N GLU A 42 -4.86 10.90 -2.67
CA GLU A 42 -5.09 11.91 -1.62
C GLU A 42 -4.88 11.34 -0.21
N PHE A 43 -5.27 10.08 -0.01
CA PHE A 43 -5.20 9.41 1.29
C PHE A 43 -4.66 8.00 1.19
N VAL A 44 -3.80 7.63 2.14
CA VAL A 44 -3.16 6.32 2.20
C VAL A 44 -3.39 5.74 3.58
N ASP A 45 -3.95 4.53 3.61
CA ASP A 45 -4.16 3.74 4.83
C ASP A 45 -3.57 2.33 4.63
N LEU A 46 -2.28 2.21 4.92
CA LEU A 46 -1.49 0.98 4.75
C LEU A 46 -0.85 0.54 6.08
N ASP A 47 -1.59 0.73 7.18
CA ASP A 47 -1.13 0.48 8.55
C ASP A 47 -1.37 -0.96 9.05
N GLY A 48 -2.01 -1.80 8.24
CA GLY A 48 -2.37 -3.18 8.60
C GLY A 48 -1.27 -3.99 9.31
N PRO A 49 0.02 -3.93 8.89
CA PRO A 49 1.10 -4.62 9.57
C PRO A 49 1.39 -4.11 10.98
N LEU A 50 1.17 -2.81 11.25
CA LEU A 50 1.38 -2.19 12.58
C LEU A 50 0.37 -2.70 13.62
N LEU A 51 -0.73 -3.29 13.15
CA LEU A 51 -1.77 -3.88 13.99
C LEU A 51 -1.49 -5.37 14.33
N LEU A 52 -0.45 -5.97 13.74
CA LEU A 52 -0.07 -7.35 13.99
C LEU A 52 0.95 -7.45 15.12
N ALA A 53 0.82 -8.49 15.95
CA ALA A 53 1.83 -8.80 16.97
C ALA A 53 3.17 -9.27 16.35
N GLN A 54 3.12 -9.81 15.14
CA GLN A 54 4.29 -10.24 14.38
C GLN A 54 4.02 -10.09 12.88
N ASP A 55 5.01 -9.53 12.16
CA ASP A 55 5.01 -9.41 10.71
C ASP A 55 6.13 -10.27 10.08
N ARG A 56 6.35 -10.15 8.76
CA ARG A 56 7.42 -10.85 8.03
C ARG A 56 8.81 -10.36 8.44
N ASP A 57 9.81 -11.24 8.30
CA ASP A 57 11.21 -10.90 8.62
C ASP A 57 11.72 -9.68 7.81
N ASN A 58 11.41 -9.63 6.52
CA ASN A 58 11.73 -8.49 5.65
C ASN A 58 10.53 -7.52 5.56
N ALA A 59 9.96 -7.07 6.67
CA ALA A 59 8.80 -6.19 6.68
C ALA A 59 9.03 -4.84 5.98
N LEU A 60 7.94 -4.15 5.63
CA LEU A 60 7.98 -2.76 5.21
C LEU A 60 8.50 -1.89 6.36
N LYS A 61 9.26 -0.86 5.99
CA LYS A 61 9.67 0.17 6.94
C LYS A 61 8.55 1.18 7.11
N TYR A 62 8.28 1.52 8.36
CA TYR A 62 7.39 2.60 8.78
C TYR A 62 8.17 3.57 9.67
N ASP A 63 7.92 4.86 9.53
CA ASP A 63 8.29 5.89 10.50
C ASP A 63 7.29 7.08 10.44
N ASP A 64 7.62 8.19 11.09
CA ASP A 64 6.76 9.39 11.14
C ASP A 64 6.47 10.01 9.76
N ALA A 65 7.29 9.71 8.74
CA ALA A 65 7.05 10.13 7.37
C ALA A 65 6.09 9.18 6.60
N GLY A 66 5.75 8.03 7.19
CA GLY A 66 4.82 7.04 6.65
C GLY A 66 5.50 5.72 6.25
N VAL A 67 4.94 5.07 5.24
CA VAL A 67 5.40 3.76 4.73
C VAL A 67 6.38 3.92 3.56
N TYR A 68 7.46 3.14 3.58
CA TYR A 68 8.50 3.16 2.54
C TYR A 68 8.27 2.06 1.48
N PRO A 69 8.86 2.19 0.27
CA PRO A 69 8.83 1.14 -0.74
C PRO A 69 9.38 -0.21 -0.23
N PRO A 70 8.84 -1.34 -0.69
CA PRO A 70 9.34 -2.66 -0.32
C PRO A 70 10.77 -2.89 -0.84
N SER A 71 11.53 -3.71 -0.10
CA SER A 71 12.74 -4.33 -0.63
C SER A 71 12.40 -5.56 -1.47
N VAL A 72 13.30 -5.95 -2.39
CA VAL A 72 13.17 -7.19 -3.19
C VAL A 72 13.14 -8.46 -2.33
N ALA A 73 13.69 -8.39 -1.11
CA ALA A 73 13.65 -9.51 -0.16
C ALA A 73 12.25 -9.73 0.43
N LEU A 74 11.34 -8.76 0.28
CA LEU A 74 9.92 -8.87 0.63
C LEU A 74 9.08 -9.18 -0.61
N TRP A 75 9.11 -8.28 -1.60
CA TRP A 75 8.26 -8.33 -2.79
C TRP A 75 8.76 -7.34 -3.85
N GLY A 76 8.81 -7.78 -5.10
CA GLY A 76 9.42 -7.07 -6.23
C GLY A 76 10.68 -7.77 -6.72
#